data_AF-A0A953S8H8-F1
#
_entry.id   AF-A0A953S8H8-F1
#
_cell.length_a   1.000
_cell.length_b   1.000
_cell.length_c   1.000
_cell.angle_alpha   90.00
_cell.angle_beta   90.00
_cell.angle_gamma   90.00
#
_symmetry.space_group_name_H-M   'P 1'
#
loop_
_entity.id
_entity.type
_entity.pdbx_description
1 polymer ?
#
loop_
_entity_poly.entity_id
_entity_poly.type
_entity_poly.pdbx_seq_one_letter_code
_entity_poly.pdbx_strand_id
1 'polypeptide(L)'
;MQPPINYRQHGPGPVVQLNEPPVSRVGRFLRAHGRRLWWLHSVYALAIGTGVVAFASQGFGHARFLAITLAVAWLLLVLLFRVRDASGAPHTFDAADPKTRVRFFVVTYALKNLYQGMLFFLLPFYWKATTTDAANAVFVAVLAACAVLSTLDIVFDRVLMRRQWLASAFHGFALFACMNLVIPALLPDTRTLWSLLGAAGCAVVSFWTLHVTAVAVKKRITLAYFALSLASGFGVVYAARVAIPPVPMYVSSAGVGPEQLPDGRLAMEVTTLHPSVIQELIAVTDVVVPGGKGDRLRHVWRHEGSEVHRTSEETARIAGPAGVVRLRSTLRGEDLPRVLDGRWWVDVETDDGQLVGRTKFEVAE
;
A
#
# COMPACT_ATOMS: atom_id res chain seq x y z
N MET A 1 32.46 -60.53 58.74
CA MET A 1 31.96 -61.31 57.59
C MET A 1 31.12 -60.40 56.72
N GLN A 2 31.66 -59.96 55.58
CA GLN A 2 30.97 -59.31 54.48
C GLN A 2 31.22 -60.17 53.23
N PRO A 3 30.23 -60.42 52.36
CA PRO A 3 30.42 -61.27 51.19
C PRO A 3 31.14 -60.52 50.05
N PRO A 4 31.88 -61.22 49.16
CA PRO A 4 32.58 -60.57 48.06
C PRO A 4 31.62 -60.17 46.92
N ILE A 5 31.83 -58.95 46.38
CA ILE A 5 31.11 -58.42 45.23
C ILE A 5 31.64 -59.09 43.95
N ASN A 6 30.73 -59.74 43.22
CA ASN A 6 31.01 -60.47 42.00
C ASN A 6 30.82 -59.54 40.79
N TYR A 7 31.90 -59.09 40.14
CA TYR A 7 31.85 -58.30 38.91
C TYR A 7 31.59 -59.22 37.71
N ARG A 8 30.31 -59.39 37.32
CA ARG A 8 29.96 -59.96 36.01
C ARG A 8 30.28 -58.97 34.89
N GLN A 9 31.25 -59.32 34.05
CA GLN A 9 31.48 -58.69 32.76
C GLN A 9 30.20 -58.80 31.90
N HIS A 10 29.58 -57.67 31.54
CA HIS A 10 28.54 -57.61 30.53
C HIS A 10 29.21 -57.50 29.15
N GLY A 11 29.02 -58.51 28.30
CA GLY A 11 29.38 -58.44 26.89
C GLY A 11 28.57 -57.36 26.14
N PRO A 12 29.02 -56.95 24.95
CA PRO A 12 28.35 -55.90 24.18
C PRO A 12 26.93 -56.36 23.81
N GLY A 13 25.92 -55.61 24.28
CA GLY A 13 24.52 -55.82 23.92
C GLY A 13 24.29 -55.59 22.42
N PRO A 14 23.19 -56.14 21.86
CA PRO A 14 22.91 -56.04 20.44
C PRO A 14 22.76 -54.58 19.99
N VAL A 15 23.43 -54.24 18.90
CA VAL A 15 23.32 -52.94 18.24
C VAL A 15 21.87 -52.75 17.79
N VAL A 16 21.16 -51.82 18.44
CA VAL A 16 19.83 -51.40 18.00
C VAL A 16 19.99 -50.72 16.65
N GLN A 17 19.66 -51.43 15.57
CA GLN A 17 19.48 -50.80 14.27
C GLN A 17 18.29 -49.86 14.36
N LEU A 18 18.56 -48.55 14.39
CA LEU A 18 17.54 -47.51 14.22
C LEU A 18 16.99 -47.64 12.79
N ASN A 19 15.89 -48.39 12.64
CA ASN A 19 15.13 -48.43 11.40
C ASN A 19 14.72 -47.00 11.03
N GLU A 20 15.26 -46.48 9.92
CA GLU A 20 14.80 -45.22 9.35
C GLU A 20 13.29 -45.33 9.05
N PRO A 21 12.48 -44.29 9.38
CA PRO A 21 11.05 -44.35 9.15
C PRO A 21 10.77 -44.56 7.66
N PRO A 22 9.79 -45.39 7.28
CA PRO A 22 9.52 -45.69 5.89
C PRO A 22 9.13 -44.41 5.16
N VAL A 23 10.00 -43.96 4.24
CA VAL A 23 9.72 -42.81 3.37
C VAL A 23 8.46 -43.15 2.57
N SER A 24 7.37 -42.45 2.89
CA SER A 24 6.07 -42.61 2.23
C SER A 24 6.24 -42.57 0.71
N ARG A 25 5.44 -43.32 -0.05
CA ARG A 25 5.50 -43.34 -1.53
C ARG A 25 5.44 -41.91 -2.12
N VAL A 26 4.72 -41.02 -1.44
CA VAL A 26 4.63 -39.58 -1.72
C VAL A 26 5.99 -38.87 -1.60
N GLY A 27 6.78 -39.17 -0.56
CA GLY A 27 8.11 -38.60 -0.36
C GLY A 27 9.14 -39.03 -1.42
N ARG A 28 9.04 -40.26 -1.94
CA ARG A 28 9.86 -40.73 -3.07
C ARG A 28 9.46 -40.07 -4.40
N PHE A 29 8.16 -39.93 -4.63
CA PHE A 29 7.64 -39.27 -5.85
C PHE A 29 8.01 -37.78 -5.90
N LEU A 30 7.88 -37.06 -4.78
CA LEU A 30 8.28 -35.66 -4.65
C LEU A 30 9.78 -35.45 -4.85
N ARG A 31 10.64 -36.37 -4.38
CA ARG A 31 12.09 -36.30 -4.65
C ARG A 31 12.42 -36.58 -6.11
N ALA A 32 11.74 -37.53 -6.74
CA ALA A 32 11.97 -37.91 -8.15
C ALA A 32 11.52 -36.84 -9.14
N HIS A 33 10.40 -36.15 -8.86
CA HIS A 33 9.83 -35.12 -9.73
C HIS A 33 10.05 -33.69 -9.23
N GLY A 34 10.74 -33.52 -8.11
CA GLY A 34 10.92 -32.23 -7.44
C GLY A 34 11.44 -31.15 -8.38
N ARG A 35 12.44 -31.46 -9.22
CA ARG A 35 13.03 -30.49 -10.17
C ARG A 35 12.05 -30.04 -11.26
N ARG A 36 11.20 -30.96 -11.75
CA ARG A 36 10.15 -30.67 -12.75
C ARG A 36 8.98 -29.90 -12.12
N LEU A 37 8.55 -30.29 -10.93
CA LEU A 37 7.53 -29.58 -10.14
C LEU A 37 7.98 -28.16 -9.79
N TRP A 38 9.25 -27.96 -9.46
CA TRP A 38 9.81 -26.65 -9.17
C TRP A 38 9.82 -25.75 -10.42
N TRP A 39 10.26 -26.28 -11.56
CA TRP A 39 10.18 -25.57 -12.84
C TRP A 39 8.74 -25.24 -13.24
N LEU A 40 7.81 -26.19 -13.06
CA LEU A 40 6.40 -25.99 -13.38
C LEU A 40 5.77 -24.92 -12.47
N HIS A 41 6.13 -24.89 -11.19
CA HIS A 41 5.74 -23.85 -10.24
C HIS A 41 6.31 -22.48 -10.65
N SER A 42 7.59 -22.41 -11.01
CA SER A 42 8.23 -21.16 -11.47
C SER A 42 7.59 -20.63 -12.76
N VAL A 43 7.32 -21.50 -13.74
CA VAL A 43 6.65 -21.12 -15.00
C VAL A 43 5.20 -20.71 -14.75
N TYR A 44 4.48 -21.42 -13.89
CA TYR A 44 3.11 -21.07 -13.50
C TYR A 44 3.05 -19.72 -12.78
N ALA A 45 3.94 -19.50 -11.81
CA ALA A 45 4.03 -18.24 -11.08
C ALA A 45 4.40 -17.07 -12.02
N LEU A 46 5.32 -17.30 -12.97
CA LEU A 46 5.67 -16.32 -14.00
C LEU A 46 4.47 -16.03 -14.93
N ALA A 47 3.78 -17.05 -15.43
CA ALA A 47 2.62 -16.90 -16.29
C ALA A 47 1.48 -16.14 -15.59
N ILE A 48 1.24 -16.43 -14.30
CA ILE A 48 0.30 -15.65 -13.48
C ILE A 48 0.79 -14.22 -13.30
N GLY A 49 2.05 -14.01 -12.93
CA GLY A 49 2.62 -12.68 -12.75
C GLY A 49 2.51 -11.83 -14.01
N THR A 50 2.90 -12.38 -15.16
CA THR A 50 2.77 -11.74 -16.46
C THR A 50 1.30 -11.50 -16.83
N GLY A 51 0.41 -12.46 -16.58
CA GLY A 51 -1.03 -12.29 -16.81
C GLY A 51 -1.64 -11.18 -15.97
N VAL A 52 -1.26 -11.06 -14.70
CA VAL A 52 -1.69 -10.00 -13.79
C VAL A 52 -1.18 -8.63 -14.24
N VAL A 53 0.09 -8.53 -14.64
CA VAL A 53 0.67 -7.27 -15.15
C VAL A 53 0.02 -6.88 -16.48
N ALA A 54 -0.15 -7.83 -17.40
CA ALA A 54 -0.82 -7.58 -18.67
C ALA A 54 -2.27 -7.12 -18.44
N PHE A 55 -3.01 -7.79 -17.57
CA PHE A 55 -4.38 -7.41 -17.22
C PHE A 55 -4.44 -6.02 -16.57
N ALA A 56 -3.53 -5.70 -15.64
CA ALA A 56 -3.46 -4.38 -15.01
C ALA A 56 -3.08 -3.26 -15.99
N SER A 57 -2.30 -3.57 -17.05
CA SER A 57 -1.89 -2.60 -18.07
C SER A 57 -3.00 -2.21 -19.06
N GLN A 58 -4.09 -3.00 -19.15
CA GLN A 58 -5.23 -2.76 -20.07
C GLN A 58 -6.21 -1.69 -19.55
N GLY A 59 -5.74 -0.76 -18.72
CA GLY A 59 -6.52 0.35 -18.18
C GLY A 59 -7.04 0.15 -16.76
N PHE A 60 -7.44 1.26 -16.14
CA PHE A 60 -7.76 1.30 -14.71
C PHE A 60 -8.91 0.36 -14.29
N GLY A 61 -9.89 0.11 -15.16
CA GLY A 61 -10.99 -0.81 -14.85
C GLY A 61 -10.53 -2.22 -14.47
N HIS A 62 -9.50 -2.73 -15.14
CA HIS A 62 -8.93 -4.05 -14.85
C HIS A 62 -8.09 -4.04 -13.57
N ALA A 63 -7.27 -3.00 -13.38
CA ALA A 63 -6.51 -2.79 -12.15
C ALA A 63 -7.43 -2.66 -10.91
N ARG A 64 -8.59 -2.03 -11.06
CA ARG A 64 -9.64 -1.92 -10.04
C ARG A 64 -10.16 -3.31 -9.65
N PHE A 65 -10.52 -4.15 -10.60
CA PHE A 65 -11.05 -5.49 -10.31
C PHE A 65 -10.00 -6.37 -9.62
N LEU A 66 -8.75 -6.27 -10.05
CA LEU A 66 -7.62 -6.96 -9.43
C LEU A 66 -7.38 -6.49 -7.98
N ALA A 67 -7.43 -5.18 -7.73
CA ALA A 67 -7.32 -4.63 -6.37
C ALA A 67 -8.45 -5.12 -5.45
N ILE A 68 -9.69 -5.13 -5.95
CA ILE A 68 -10.87 -5.59 -5.20
C ILE A 68 -10.78 -7.08 -4.90
N THR A 69 -10.45 -7.92 -5.89
CA THR A 69 -10.34 -9.37 -5.69
C THR A 69 -9.24 -9.73 -4.69
N LEU A 70 -8.09 -9.06 -4.76
CA LEU A 70 -7.01 -9.22 -3.80
C LEU A 70 -7.44 -8.81 -2.38
N ALA A 71 -8.15 -7.69 -2.26
CA ALA A 71 -8.67 -7.20 -0.97
C ALA A 71 -9.74 -8.13 -0.37
N VAL A 72 -10.65 -8.66 -1.20
CA VAL A 72 -11.66 -9.64 -0.77
C VAL A 72 -11.00 -10.95 -0.35
N ALA A 73 -10.05 -11.46 -1.14
CA ALA A 73 -9.28 -12.64 -0.78
C ALA A 73 -8.57 -12.46 0.56
N TRP A 74 -8.02 -11.26 0.81
CA TRP A 74 -7.40 -10.91 2.08
C TRP A 74 -8.39 -10.88 3.25
N LEU A 75 -9.52 -10.18 3.09
CA LEU A 75 -10.57 -10.10 4.12
C LEU A 75 -11.09 -11.50 4.48
N LEU A 76 -11.31 -12.34 3.46
CA LEU A 76 -11.71 -13.73 3.65
C LEU A 76 -10.64 -14.52 4.40
N LEU A 77 -9.36 -14.38 4.05
CA LEU A 77 -8.27 -15.07 4.74
C LEU A 77 -8.22 -14.69 6.24
N VAL A 78 -8.28 -13.39 6.54
CA VAL A 78 -8.27 -12.87 7.92
C VAL A 78 -9.50 -13.33 8.70
N LEU A 79 -10.70 -13.26 8.11
CA LEU A 79 -11.95 -13.73 8.74
C LEU A 79 -11.92 -15.24 9.00
N LEU A 80 -11.45 -16.03 8.02
CA LEU A 80 -11.31 -17.48 8.15
C LEU A 80 -10.33 -17.84 9.26
N PHE A 81 -9.25 -17.08 9.43
CA PHE A 81 -8.33 -17.27 10.54
C PHE A 81 -8.94 -16.89 11.87
N ARG A 82 -9.64 -15.75 11.98
CA ARG A 82 -10.33 -15.38 13.22
C ARG A 82 -11.31 -16.48 13.64
N VAL A 83 -12.22 -16.91 12.76
CA VAL A 83 -13.24 -17.92 13.10
C VAL A 83 -12.59 -19.22 13.58
N ARG A 84 -11.43 -19.56 13.03
CA ARG A 84 -10.68 -20.77 13.39
C ARG A 84 -9.85 -20.61 14.66
N ASP A 85 -9.26 -19.46 14.94
CA ASP A 85 -8.50 -19.20 16.17
C ASP A 85 -9.45 -19.02 17.38
N ALA A 86 -10.67 -18.53 17.14
CA ALA A 86 -11.74 -18.48 18.15
C ALA A 86 -12.20 -19.87 18.64
N SER A 87 -11.81 -20.96 17.96
CA SER A 87 -12.11 -22.34 18.38
C SER A 87 -11.19 -22.87 19.49
N GLY A 88 -10.25 -22.06 20.00
CA GLY A 88 -9.55 -22.32 21.26
C GLY A 88 -8.41 -23.34 21.19
N ALA A 89 -7.95 -23.71 20.00
CA ALA A 89 -6.77 -24.56 19.87
C ALA A 89 -5.50 -23.75 20.21
N PRO A 90 -4.63 -24.19 21.15
CA PRO A 90 -3.42 -23.46 21.49
C PRO A 90 -2.47 -23.43 20.28
N HIS A 91 -2.22 -22.23 19.75
CA HIS A 91 -1.22 -22.00 18.71
C HIS A 91 0.15 -21.84 19.34
N THR A 92 0.70 -22.95 19.86
CA THR A 92 2.11 -23.01 20.25
C THR A 92 2.87 -23.88 19.25
N PHE A 93 4.12 -23.49 18.97
CA PHE A 93 5.05 -24.31 18.17
C PHE A 93 5.31 -25.69 18.83
N ASP A 94 4.95 -25.81 20.12
CA ASP A 94 5.02 -26.99 20.98
C ASP A 94 3.73 -27.83 21.02
N ALA A 95 2.77 -27.61 20.11
CA ALA A 95 1.58 -28.46 20.03
C ALA A 95 1.97 -29.91 19.70
N ALA A 96 1.57 -30.86 20.56
CA ALA A 96 1.92 -32.27 20.47
C ALA A 96 1.44 -32.99 19.19
N ASP A 97 0.50 -32.40 18.44
CA ASP A 97 -0.07 -32.97 17.22
C ASP A 97 0.65 -32.45 15.94
N PRO A 98 1.29 -33.34 15.15
CA PRO A 98 1.92 -32.99 13.88
C PRO A 98 0.99 -32.25 12.90
N LYS A 99 -0.32 -32.53 12.91
CA LYS A 99 -1.28 -31.85 12.02
C LYS A 99 -1.46 -30.38 12.38
N THR A 100 -1.46 -30.04 13.67
CA THR A 100 -1.58 -28.67 14.16
C THR A 100 -0.33 -27.84 13.82
N ARG A 101 0.86 -28.46 13.91
CA ARG A 101 2.13 -27.82 13.54
C ARG A 101 2.24 -27.54 12.04
N VAL A 102 1.89 -28.52 11.20
CA VAL A 102 1.86 -28.33 9.73
C VAL A 102 0.83 -27.28 9.34
N ARG A 103 -0.35 -27.30 9.97
CA ARG A 103 -1.39 -26.30 9.72
C ARG A 103 -0.93 -24.90 10.09
N PHE A 104 -0.33 -24.70 11.27
CA PHE A 104 0.24 -23.41 11.66
C PHE A 104 1.27 -22.92 10.63
N PHE A 105 2.19 -23.79 10.22
CA PHE A 105 3.20 -23.44 9.21
C PHE A 105 2.57 -23.02 7.88
N VAL A 106 1.60 -23.78 7.37
CA VAL A 106 0.88 -23.46 6.12
C VAL A 106 0.14 -22.13 6.25
N VAL A 107 -0.49 -21.86 7.40
CA VAL A 107 -1.23 -20.62 7.66
C VAL A 107 -0.30 -19.42 7.73
N THR A 108 0.78 -19.49 8.49
CA THR A 108 1.79 -18.42 8.57
C THR A 108 2.42 -18.17 7.21
N TYR A 109 2.73 -19.22 6.47
CA TYR A 109 3.28 -19.12 5.12
C TYR A 109 2.30 -18.44 4.16
N ALA A 110 1.01 -18.81 4.18
CA ALA A 110 -0.02 -18.18 3.36
C ALA A 110 -0.20 -16.69 3.71
N LEU A 111 -0.20 -16.36 5.01
CA LEU A 111 -0.33 -14.99 5.48
C LEU A 111 0.84 -14.12 5.04
N LYS A 112 2.08 -14.64 5.13
CA LYS A 112 3.28 -13.95 4.64
C LYS A 112 3.21 -13.69 3.14
N ASN A 113 2.89 -14.72 2.35
CA ASN A 113 2.74 -14.59 0.89
C ASN A 113 1.65 -13.58 0.53
N LEU A 114 0.56 -13.54 1.29
CA LEU A 114 -0.52 -12.59 1.08
C LEU A 114 -0.09 -11.15 1.38
N TYR A 115 0.56 -10.88 2.52
CA TYR A 115 1.08 -9.54 2.83
C TYR A 115 2.12 -9.08 1.81
N GLN A 116 3.01 -9.99 1.42
CA GLN A 116 4.00 -9.71 0.38
C GLN A 116 3.30 -9.34 -0.93
N GLY A 117 2.44 -10.22 -1.46
CA GLY A 117 1.71 -9.96 -2.69
C GLY A 117 0.94 -8.65 -2.66
N MET A 118 0.29 -8.34 -1.53
CA MET A 118 -0.47 -7.10 -1.34
C MET A 118 0.42 -5.87 -1.31
N LEU A 119 1.48 -5.84 -0.50
CA LEU A 119 2.35 -4.67 -0.39
C LEU A 119 3.07 -4.38 -1.72
N PHE A 120 3.53 -5.41 -2.42
CA PHE A 120 4.10 -5.27 -3.76
C PHE A 120 3.07 -4.83 -4.80
N PHE A 121 1.81 -5.25 -4.66
CA PHE A 121 0.73 -4.78 -5.52
C PHE A 121 0.41 -3.29 -5.30
N LEU A 122 0.42 -2.81 -4.05
CA LEU A 122 0.13 -1.41 -3.71
C LEU A 122 1.24 -0.46 -4.18
N LEU A 123 2.50 -0.89 -4.06
CA LEU A 123 3.68 -0.07 -4.29
C LEU A 123 3.66 0.74 -5.62
N PRO A 124 3.38 0.16 -6.81
CA PRO A 124 3.35 0.93 -8.05
C PRO A 124 2.25 2.00 -8.11
N PHE A 125 1.09 1.78 -7.46
CA PHE A 125 0.02 2.78 -7.43
C PHE A 125 0.38 3.95 -6.52
N TYR A 126 0.93 3.64 -5.33
CA TYR A 126 1.42 4.66 -4.40
C TYR A 126 2.59 5.45 -4.99
N TRP A 127 3.51 4.77 -5.68
CA TRP A 127 4.63 5.42 -6.36
C TRP A 127 4.16 6.42 -7.42
N LYS A 128 3.18 6.03 -8.26
CA LYS A 128 2.61 6.94 -9.27
C LYS A 128 1.91 8.16 -8.66
N ALA A 129 1.26 8.00 -7.51
CA ALA A 129 0.54 9.08 -6.82
C ALA A 129 1.45 9.96 -5.94
N THR A 130 2.78 9.76 -5.98
CA THR A 130 3.72 10.41 -5.06
C THR A 130 4.63 11.39 -5.78
N THR A 131 4.88 12.52 -5.13
CA THR A 131 5.90 13.47 -5.57
C THR A 131 7.14 13.26 -4.70
N THR A 132 8.28 12.91 -5.29
CA THR A 132 9.49 12.47 -4.56
C THR A 132 10.02 13.52 -3.57
N ASP A 133 9.83 14.80 -3.86
CA ASP A 133 10.35 15.90 -3.06
C ASP A 133 9.29 16.52 -2.13
N ALA A 134 8.25 15.75 -1.79
CA ALA A 134 7.16 16.19 -0.92
C ALA A 134 6.98 15.25 0.28
N ALA A 135 6.21 15.70 1.28
CA ALA A 135 5.94 14.94 2.50
C ALA A 135 5.29 13.57 2.22
N ASN A 136 4.54 13.45 1.13
CA ASN A 136 3.88 12.22 0.73
C ASN A 136 4.85 11.08 0.33
N ALA A 137 6.11 11.40 0.01
CA ALA A 137 7.16 10.41 -0.23
C ALA A 137 7.49 9.55 0.99
N VAL A 138 7.34 10.11 2.21
CA VAL A 138 7.60 9.37 3.46
C VAL A 138 6.66 8.18 3.60
N PHE A 139 5.38 8.35 3.25
CA PHE A 139 4.40 7.26 3.30
C PHE A 139 4.81 6.11 2.38
N VAL A 140 5.25 6.42 1.16
CA VAL A 140 5.69 5.41 0.19
C VAL A 140 7.00 4.76 0.61
N ALA A 141 7.92 5.50 1.21
CA ALA A 141 9.14 4.93 1.77
C ALA A 141 8.85 3.93 2.89
N VAL A 142 7.91 4.25 3.79
CA VAL A 142 7.44 3.31 4.83
C VAL A 142 6.75 2.10 4.21
N LEU A 143 5.91 2.30 3.19
CA LEU A 143 5.26 1.21 2.45
C LEU A 143 6.28 0.29 1.78
N ALA A 144 7.30 0.85 1.13
CA ALA A 144 8.40 0.11 0.52
C ALA A 144 9.20 -0.67 1.58
N ALA A 145 9.50 -0.06 2.71
CA ALA A 145 10.16 -0.73 3.82
C ALA A 145 9.33 -1.91 4.35
N CYS A 146 8.01 -1.73 4.51
CA CYS A 146 7.10 -2.82 4.87
C CYS A 146 7.09 -3.94 3.82
N ALA A 147 7.08 -3.59 2.53
CA ALA A 147 7.15 -4.57 1.44
C ALA A 147 8.44 -5.39 1.50
N VAL A 148 9.59 -4.73 1.68
CA VAL A 148 10.90 -5.40 1.84
C VAL A 148 10.89 -6.28 3.08
N LEU A 149 10.44 -5.76 4.24
CA LEU A 149 10.34 -6.54 5.48
C LEU A 149 9.45 -7.78 5.32
N SER A 150 8.41 -7.73 4.49
CA SER A 150 7.55 -8.89 4.22
C SER A 150 8.27 -10.03 3.48
N THR A 151 9.35 -9.73 2.73
CA THR A 151 10.17 -10.74 2.04
C THR A 151 11.20 -11.40 2.96
N LEU A 152 11.55 -10.74 4.06
CA LEU A 152 12.59 -11.21 4.98
C LEU A 152 11.97 -12.15 6.03
N ASP A 153 11.74 -13.40 5.64
CA ASP A 153 11.10 -14.44 6.47
C ASP A 153 11.66 -14.54 7.89
N ILE A 154 13.00 -14.47 8.03
CA ILE A 154 13.70 -14.55 9.32
C ILE A 154 13.43 -13.31 10.19
N VAL A 155 13.33 -12.13 9.59
CA VAL A 155 13.08 -10.86 10.30
C VAL A 155 11.60 -10.76 10.69
N PHE A 156 10.71 -11.17 9.78
CA PHE A 156 9.28 -11.22 10.02
C PHE A 156 8.96 -12.11 11.23
N ASP A 157 9.51 -13.31 11.30
CA ASP A 157 9.23 -14.21 12.42
C ASP A 157 9.94 -13.79 13.71
N ARG A 158 11.19 -13.30 13.64
CA ARG A 158 11.99 -13.00 14.85
C ARG A 158 11.67 -11.63 15.47
N VAL A 159 11.28 -10.64 14.67
CA VAL A 159 11.03 -9.26 15.13
C VAL A 159 9.55 -8.96 15.18
N LEU A 160 8.82 -9.24 14.08
CA LEU A 160 7.42 -8.85 13.96
C LEU A 160 6.51 -9.77 14.80
N MET A 161 6.69 -11.09 14.71
CA MET A 161 5.88 -12.05 15.47
C MET A 161 6.28 -12.15 16.96
N ARG A 162 7.47 -11.67 17.35
CA ARG A 162 7.88 -11.61 18.76
C ARG A 162 7.19 -10.49 19.55
N ARG A 163 6.83 -9.38 18.88
CA ARG A 163 6.21 -8.21 19.53
C ARG A 163 4.81 -8.01 18.96
N GLN A 164 3.79 -8.43 19.73
CA GLN A 164 2.38 -8.36 19.32
C GLN A 164 1.98 -6.97 18.80
N TRP A 165 2.41 -5.89 19.45
CA TRP A 165 2.09 -4.52 19.01
C TRP A 165 2.65 -4.19 17.61
N LEU A 166 3.83 -4.71 17.25
CA LEU A 166 4.47 -4.43 15.97
C LEU A 166 3.76 -5.18 14.84
N ALA A 167 3.36 -6.44 15.09
CA ALA A 167 2.52 -7.19 14.16
C ALA A 167 1.19 -6.49 13.90
N SER A 168 0.56 -5.95 14.94
CA SER A 168 -0.70 -5.21 14.83
C SER A 168 -0.54 -3.87 14.12
N ALA A 169 0.56 -3.15 14.36
CA ALA A 169 0.87 -1.92 13.65
C ALA A 169 1.12 -2.18 12.16
N PHE A 170 1.89 -3.23 11.82
CA PHE A 170 2.13 -3.63 10.44
C PHE A 170 0.84 -4.03 9.74
N HIS A 171 0.00 -4.85 10.38
CA HIS A 171 -1.31 -5.23 9.87
C HIS A 171 -2.20 -4.00 9.63
N GLY A 172 -2.33 -3.12 10.64
CA GLY A 172 -3.15 -1.92 10.56
C GLY A 172 -2.68 -0.99 9.44
N PHE A 173 -1.38 -0.78 9.30
CA PHE A 173 -0.79 0.02 8.22
C PHE A 173 -1.03 -0.60 6.84
N ALA A 174 -0.78 -1.90 6.68
CA ALA A 174 -0.96 -2.59 5.41
C ALA A 174 -2.44 -2.61 4.98
N LEU A 175 -3.36 -2.82 5.93
CA LEU A 175 -4.79 -2.73 5.68
C LEU A 175 -5.22 -1.30 5.34
N PHE A 176 -4.75 -0.31 6.10
CA PHE A 176 -5.02 1.10 5.83
C PHE A 176 -4.61 1.48 4.40
N ALA A 177 -3.37 1.17 4.03
CA ALA A 177 -2.84 1.46 2.69
C ALA A 177 -3.65 0.75 1.59
N CYS A 178 -4.09 -0.48 1.85
CA CYS A 178 -4.93 -1.24 0.94
C CYS A 178 -6.33 -0.60 0.79
N MET A 179 -7.01 -0.29 1.89
CA MET A 179 -8.35 0.31 1.85
C MET A 179 -8.33 1.71 1.25
N ASN A 180 -7.26 2.48 1.46
CA ASN A 180 -7.08 3.78 0.84
C ASN A 180 -6.99 3.70 -0.70
N LEU A 181 -6.53 2.58 -1.27
CA LEU A 181 -6.62 2.31 -2.71
C LEU A 181 -7.99 1.73 -3.12
N VAL A 182 -8.53 0.80 -2.33
CA VAL A 182 -9.71 0.00 -2.69
C VAL A 182 -11.02 0.79 -2.54
N ILE A 183 -11.15 1.65 -1.55
CA ILE A 183 -12.38 2.43 -1.33
C ILE A 183 -12.66 3.38 -2.50
N PRO A 184 -11.71 4.22 -2.96
CA PRO A 184 -11.93 5.05 -4.16
C PRO A 184 -12.16 4.21 -5.41
N ALA A 185 -11.53 3.02 -5.49
CA ALA A 185 -11.81 2.07 -6.55
C ALA A 185 -13.26 1.57 -6.49
N LEU A 186 -13.84 1.27 -5.33
CA LEU A 186 -15.21 0.80 -5.19
C LEU A 186 -16.26 1.91 -5.33
N LEU A 187 -15.97 3.08 -4.77
CA LEU A 187 -16.84 4.25 -4.73
C LEU A 187 -16.17 5.44 -5.43
N PRO A 188 -16.09 5.39 -6.78
CA PRO A 188 -15.43 6.39 -7.61
C PRO A 188 -15.71 7.83 -7.16
N ASP A 189 -16.98 8.24 -7.11
CA ASP A 189 -17.35 9.64 -6.94
C ASP A 189 -17.24 10.16 -5.48
N THR A 190 -16.58 9.40 -4.60
CA THR A 190 -16.35 9.79 -3.21
C THR A 190 -15.09 10.65 -3.11
N ARG A 191 -15.15 11.72 -2.31
CA ARG A 191 -13.95 12.53 -2.03
C ARG A 191 -12.83 11.68 -1.42
N THR A 192 -11.58 11.99 -1.74
CA THR A 192 -10.41 11.29 -1.19
C THR A 192 -10.38 11.30 0.32
N LEU A 193 -10.74 12.42 0.96
CA LEU A 193 -10.76 12.53 2.41
C LEU A 193 -11.67 11.48 3.06
N TRP A 194 -12.88 11.27 2.54
CA TRP A 194 -13.81 10.28 3.11
C TRP A 194 -13.32 8.86 2.87
N SER A 195 -12.67 8.60 1.74
CA SER A 195 -12.06 7.30 1.46
C SER A 195 -10.89 7.02 2.41
N LEU A 196 -10.06 8.03 2.67
CA LEU A 196 -8.93 7.99 3.60
C LEU A 196 -9.39 7.73 5.05
N LEU A 197 -10.43 8.44 5.50
CA LEU A 197 -11.05 8.21 6.81
C LEU A 197 -11.74 6.84 6.88
N GLY A 198 -12.40 6.40 5.81
CA GLY A 198 -12.96 5.06 5.70
C GLY A 198 -11.89 3.99 5.87
N ALA A 199 -10.74 4.16 5.23
CA ALA A 199 -9.60 3.25 5.36
C ALA A 199 -9.06 3.20 6.80
N ALA A 200 -9.00 4.35 7.48
CA ALA A 200 -8.63 4.43 8.90
C ALA A 200 -9.62 3.66 9.78
N GLY A 201 -10.93 3.83 9.50
CA GLY A 201 -11.99 3.13 10.22
C GLY A 201 -11.90 1.62 10.04
N CYS A 202 -11.67 1.14 8.81
CA CYS A 202 -11.44 -0.27 8.53
C CYS A 202 -10.22 -0.82 9.29
N ALA A 203 -9.11 -0.08 9.33
CA ALA A 203 -7.91 -0.47 10.06
C ALA A 203 -8.16 -0.60 11.57
N VAL A 204 -8.86 0.36 12.18
CA VAL A 204 -9.24 0.31 13.59
C VAL A 204 -10.19 -0.86 13.86
N VAL A 205 -11.24 -1.04 13.06
CA VAL A 205 -12.18 -2.17 13.21
C VAL A 205 -11.45 -3.51 13.11
N SER A 206 -10.52 -3.64 12.18
CA SER A 206 -9.74 -4.87 12.02
C SER A 206 -8.82 -5.14 13.21
N PHE A 207 -8.13 -4.10 13.71
CA PHE A 207 -7.34 -4.19 14.94
C PHE A 207 -8.17 -4.71 16.11
N TRP A 208 -9.35 -4.15 16.32
CA TRP A 208 -10.26 -4.58 17.39
C TRP A 208 -10.78 -6.00 17.18
N THR A 209 -11.08 -6.39 15.95
CA THR A 209 -11.52 -7.74 15.60
C THR A 209 -10.47 -8.80 15.93
N LEU A 210 -9.18 -8.45 15.82
CA LEU A 210 -8.06 -9.34 16.14
C LEU A 210 -7.78 -9.44 17.64
N HIS A 211 -7.94 -8.36 18.40
CA HIS A 211 -7.50 -8.31 19.81
C HIS A 211 -8.63 -8.51 20.83
N VAL A 212 -9.89 -8.32 20.43
CA VAL A 212 -11.02 -8.29 21.37
C VAL A 212 -12.03 -9.37 21.05
N THR A 213 -12.37 -10.17 22.07
CA THR A 213 -13.39 -11.22 21.95
C THR A 213 -14.80 -10.64 21.94
N ALA A 214 -15.75 -11.33 21.30
CA ALA A 214 -17.14 -10.85 21.17
C ALA A 214 -17.84 -10.61 22.53
N VAL A 215 -17.42 -11.33 23.58
CA VAL A 215 -17.92 -11.16 24.95
C VAL A 215 -17.40 -9.87 25.58
N ALA A 216 -16.13 -9.52 25.33
CA ALA A 216 -15.51 -8.30 25.86
C ALA A 216 -16.09 -7.02 25.24
N VAL A 217 -16.53 -7.07 23.98
CA VAL A 217 -17.17 -5.94 23.27
C VAL A 217 -18.48 -5.48 23.95
N LYS A 218 -19.19 -6.37 24.64
CA LYS A 218 -20.45 -6.03 25.33
C LYS A 218 -20.26 -5.11 26.55
N LYS A 219 -19.03 -4.94 27.05
CA LYS A 219 -18.76 -4.05 28.19
C LYS A 219 -18.71 -2.60 27.72
N ARG A 220 -19.41 -1.70 28.42
CA ARG A 220 -19.45 -0.25 28.10
C ARG A 220 -18.05 0.38 28.03
N ILE A 221 -17.13 -0.04 28.90
CA ILE A 221 -15.75 0.46 28.91
C ILE A 221 -14.98 0.08 27.64
N THR A 222 -15.19 -1.14 27.13
CA THR A 222 -14.61 -1.62 25.88
C THR A 222 -15.12 -0.80 24.69
N LEU A 223 -16.42 -0.50 24.67
CA LEU A 223 -17.02 0.37 23.66
C LEU A 223 -16.46 1.80 23.72
N ALA A 224 -16.22 2.34 24.91
CA ALA A 224 -15.61 3.66 25.09
C ALA A 224 -14.18 3.69 24.54
N TYR A 225 -13.35 2.67 24.82
CA TYR A 225 -12.02 2.54 24.24
C TYR A 225 -12.07 2.37 22.71
N PHE A 226 -13.05 1.64 22.18
CA PHE A 226 -13.25 1.51 20.74
C PHE A 226 -13.54 2.86 20.10
N ALA A 227 -14.52 3.61 20.63
CA ALA A 227 -14.86 4.94 20.16
C ALA A 227 -13.65 5.90 20.25
N LEU A 228 -12.89 5.85 21.34
CA LEU A 228 -11.67 6.65 21.50
C LEU A 228 -10.61 6.29 20.46
N SER A 229 -10.38 5.00 20.21
CA SER A 229 -9.41 4.56 19.19
C SER A 229 -9.83 4.94 17.77
N LEU A 230 -11.14 4.95 17.49
CA LEU A 230 -11.68 5.36 16.21
C LEU A 230 -11.52 6.86 16.00
N ALA A 231 -11.88 7.67 17.01
CA ALA A 231 -11.67 9.11 17.00
C ALA A 231 -10.18 9.48 16.88
N SER A 232 -9.30 8.76 17.60
CA SER A 232 -7.85 8.93 17.50
C SER A 232 -7.33 8.55 16.12
N GLY A 233 -7.78 7.42 15.54
CA GLY A 233 -7.40 7.00 14.20
C GLY A 233 -7.80 8.01 13.13
N PHE A 234 -9.04 8.51 13.19
CA PHE A 234 -9.50 9.59 12.31
C PHE A 234 -8.70 10.88 12.52
N GLY A 235 -8.44 11.28 13.75
CA GLY A 235 -7.66 12.49 14.05
C GLY A 235 -6.23 12.41 13.51
N VAL A 236 -5.53 11.29 13.73
CA VAL A 236 -4.17 11.06 13.23
C VAL A 236 -4.14 11.08 11.71
N VAL A 237 -5.05 10.35 11.06
CA VAL A 237 -5.10 10.28 9.60
C VAL A 237 -5.50 11.61 8.98
N TYR A 238 -6.45 12.34 9.58
CA TYR A 238 -6.82 13.67 9.15
C TYR A 238 -5.65 14.65 9.26
N ALA A 239 -4.89 14.61 10.36
CA ALA A 239 -3.70 15.45 10.53
C ALA A 239 -2.58 15.07 9.54
N ALA A 240 -2.39 13.77 9.30
CA ALA A 240 -1.38 13.24 8.39
C ALA A 240 -1.77 13.31 6.91
N ARG A 241 -3.00 13.71 6.56
CA ARG A 241 -3.55 13.62 5.19
C ARG A 241 -2.64 14.20 4.10
N VAL A 242 -1.98 15.33 4.38
CA VAL A 242 -1.07 16.01 3.44
C VAL A 242 0.18 15.18 3.13
N ALA A 243 0.59 14.32 4.07
CA ALA A 243 1.69 13.37 3.91
C ALA A 243 1.24 12.00 3.38
N ILE A 244 -0.04 11.81 3.04
CA ILE A 244 -0.56 10.57 2.46
C ILE A 244 -0.91 10.81 0.98
N PRO A 245 -0.32 10.05 0.04
CA PRO A 245 -0.64 10.18 -1.38
C PRO A 245 -2.15 9.95 -1.66
N PRO A 246 -2.77 10.77 -2.53
CA PRO A 246 -4.19 10.63 -2.90
C PRO A 246 -4.40 9.53 -3.94
N VAL A 247 -4.10 8.28 -3.56
CA VAL A 247 -4.24 7.10 -4.43
C VAL A 247 -5.71 6.84 -4.79
N PRO A 248 -6.06 6.44 -6.03
CA PRO A 248 -5.18 6.15 -7.17
C PRO A 248 -4.99 7.32 -8.13
N MET A 249 -5.18 8.57 -7.70
CA MET A 249 -4.99 9.74 -8.56
C MET A 249 -3.50 10.01 -8.78
N TYR A 250 -3.15 10.37 -10.02
CA TYR A 250 -1.80 10.79 -10.37
C TYR A 250 -1.82 11.73 -11.57
N VAL A 251 -0.80 12.56 -11.67
CA VAL A 251 -0.56 13.43 -12.83
C VAL A 251 0.06 12.59 -13.95
N SER A 252 -0.60 12.51 -15.12
CA SER A 252 -0.05 11.83 -16.30
C SER A 252 0.77 12.75 -17.19
N SER A 253 0.44 14.05 -17.22
CA SER A 253 1.19 15.08 -17.94
C SER A 253 1.08 16.38 -17.16
N ALA A 254 2.16 17.14 -17.05
CA ALA A 254 2.11 18.49 -16.48
C ALA A 254 3.20 19.36 -17.08
N GLY A 255 2.79 20.48 -17.66
CA GLY A 255 3.69 21.44 -18.26
C GLY A 255 3.33 22.86 -17.89
N VAL A 256 4.30 23.75 -18.10
CA VAL A 256 4.13 25.21 -18.07
C VAL A 256 4.63 25.76 -19.40
N GLY A 257 3.94 26.74 -19.93
CA GLY A 257 4.34 27.42 -21.16
C GLY A 257 3.68 28.79 -21.31
N PRO A 258 4.21 29.62 -22.23
CA PRO A 258 3.67 30.95 -22.50
C PRO A 258 2.41 30.92 -23.37
N GLU A 259 2.15 29.83 -24.10
CA GLU A 259 1.06 29.76 -25.08
C GLU A 259 0.34 28.39 -25.04
N GLN A 260 -0.97 28.43 -25.27
CA GLN A 260 -1.86 27.27 -25.33
C GLN A 260 -2.44 27.10 -26.75
N LEU A 261 -2.45 25.88 -27.28
CA LEU A 261 -3.11 25.54 -28.53
C LEU A 261 -4.64 25.57 -28.40
N PRO A 262 -5.37 25.70 -29.52
CA PRO A 262 -6.84 25.61 -29.54
C PRO A 262 -7.41 24.29 -28.99
N ASP A 263 -6.62 23.21 -28.96
CA ASP A 263 -6.98 21.90 -28.42
C ASP A 263 -6.79 21.78 -26.89
N GLY A 264 -6.36 22.87 -26.24
CA GLY A 264 -6.14 22.95 -24.80
C GLY A 264 -4.79 22.40 -24.32
N ARG A 265 -3.91 21.94 -25.22
CA ARG A 265 -2.53 21.56 -24.88
C ARG A 265 -1.62 22.79 -24.87
N LEU A 266 -0.46 22.69 -24.22
CA LEU A 266 0.57 23.72 -24.33
C LEU A 266 1.22 23.67 -25.71
N ALA A 267 1.53 24.84 -26.28
CA ALA A 267 2.30 24.95 -27.52
C ALA A 267 3.73 24.45 -27.34
N MET A 268 4.28 24.74 -26.16
CA MET A 268 5.60 24.32 -25.74
C MET A 268 5.58 24.15 -24.23
N GLU A 269 6.16 23.04 -23.76
CA GLU A 269 6.47 22.87 -22.36
C GLU A 269 7.87 23.42 -22.12
N VAL A 270 8.01 24.31 -21.15
CA VAL A 270 9.26 25.00 -20.88
C VAL A 270 9.73 24.69 -19.46
N THR A 271 10.96 24.23 -19.34
CA THR A 271 11.63 23.97 -18.06
C THR A 271 12.41 25.18 -17.56
N THR A 272 12.85 26.05 -18.47
CA THR A 272 13.64 27.26 -18.20
C THR A 272 13.15 28.42 -19.06
N LEU A 273 12.71 29.50 -18.44
CA LEU A 273 12.16 30.69 -19.12
C LEU A 273 13.00 31.93 -18.83
N HIS A 274 13.23 32.75 -19.84
CA HIS A 274 13.81 34.07 -19.65
C HIS A 274 12.73 35.05 -19.13
N PRO A 275 13.00 35.89 -18.13
CA PRO A 275 12.00 36.83 -17.59
C PRO A 275 11.31 37.70 -18.65
N SER A 276 12.07 38.14 -19.66
CA SER A 276 11.57 39.03 -20.72
C SER A 276 10.49 38.43 -21.62
N VAL A 277 10.37 37.10 -21.71
CA VAL A 277 9.34 36.44 -22.51
C VAL A 277 8.07 36.15 -21.72
N ILE A 278 8.08 36.39 -20.41
CA ILE A 278 6.97 36.10 -19.51
C ILE A 278 6.00 37.29 -19.50
N GLN A 279 4.95 37.19 -20.32
CA GLN A 279 3.78 38.08 -20.24
C GLN A 279 2.66 37.42 -19.41
N GLU A 280 2.49 36.12 -19.60
CA GLU A 280 1.66 35.25 -18.79
C GLU A 280 2.31 33.86 -18.70
N LEU A 281 2.00 33.13 -17.64
CA LEU A 281 2.40 31.73 -17.46
C LEU A 281 1.16 30.86 -17.40
N ILE A 282 1.06 29.92 -18.33
CA ILE A 282 -0.05 28.97 -18.40
C ILE A 282 0.47 27.62 -17.92
N ALA A 283 -0.19 27.05 -16.91
CA ALA A 283 0.03 25.67 -16.50
C ALA A 283 -1.12 24.80 -16.97
N VAL A 284 -0.79 23.70 -17.64
CA VAL A 284 -1.74 22.67 -18.05
C VAL A 284 -1.31 21.35 -17.42
N THR A 285 -2.21 20.72 -16.68
CA THR A 285 -1.96 19.40 -16.08
C THR A 285 -3.08 18.43 -16.43
N ASP A 286 -2.70 17.22 -16.78
CA ASP A 286 -3.58 16.09 -17.03
C ASP A 286 -3.51 15.18 -15.82
N VAL A 287 -4.61 15.08 -15.09
CA VAL A 287 -4.73 14.26 -13.89
C VAL A 287 -5.60 13.06 -14.21
N VAL A 288 -5.04 11.87 -14.07
CA VAL A 288 -5.82 10.65 -14.13
C VAL A 288 -6.59 10.55 -12.82
N VAL A 289 -7.92 10.58 -12.90
CA VAL A 289 -8.82 10.43 -11.76
C VAL A 289 -9.63 9.16 -11.96
N PRO A 290 -9.10 8.01 -11.55
CA PRO A 290 -9.67 6.74 -11.96
C PRO A 290 -11.00 6.39 -11.26
N GLY A 291 -11.38 7.20 -10.28
CA GLY A 291 -12.68 7.20 -9.60
C GLY A 291 -13.67 8.24 -10.12
N GLY A 292 -13.50 8.87 -11.28
CA GLY A 292 -14.49 9.88 -11.68
C GLY A 292 -14.31 11.22 -10.96
N LYS A 293 -15.37 11.97 -10.65
CA LYS A 293 -15.26 13.43 -10.47
C LYS A 293 -15.37 13.93 -9.02
N GLY A 294 -15.33 13.01 -8.06
CA GLY A 294 -15.64 13.26 -6.64
C GLY A 294 -14.77 14.33 -5.97
N ASP A 295 -13.49 14.42 -6.35
CA ASP A 295 -12.58 15.44 -5.86
C ASP A 295 -12.48 16.66 -6.77
N ARG A 296 -12.35 17.81 -6.12
CA ARG A 296 -11.98 19.08 -6.75
C ARG A 296 -10.46 19.25 -6.64
N LEU A 297 -9.87 19.63 -7.76
CA LEU A 297 -8.43 19.76 -7.95
C LEU A 297 -8.13 21.21 -8.32
N ARG A 298 -7.00 21.72 -7.84
CA ARG A 298 -6.57 23.11 -8.06
C ARG A 298 -5.07 23.18 -8.28
N HIS A 299 -4.65 24.22 -8.99
CA HIS A 299 -3.24 24.58 -9.10
C HIS A 299 -2.86 25.55 -7.96
N VAL A 300 -1.75 25.22 -7.31
CA VAL A 300 -1.09 26.08 -6.32
C VAL A 300 0.27 26.45 -6.89
N TRP A 301 0.43 27.71 -7.23
CA TRP A 301 1.67 28.26 -7.74
C TRP A 301 2.56 28.64 -6.58
N ARG A 302 3.81 28.20 -6.65
CA ARG A 302 4.84 28.54 -5.68
C ARG A 302 6.04 29.14 -6.38
N HIS A 303 6.64 30.15 -5.76
CA HIS A 303 7.90 30.78 -6.17
C HIS A 303 8.85 30.77 -4.98
N GLU A 304 10.04 30.19 -5.15
CA GLU A 304 11.04 30.01 -4.08
C GLU A 304 10.46 29.37 -2.79
N GLY A 305 9.46 28.49 -2.97
CA GLY A 305 8.80 27.77 -1.87
C GLY A 305 7.61 28.51 -1.25
N SER A 306 7.45 29.80 -1.51
CA SER A 306 6.31 30.60 -1.06
C SER A 306 5.14 30.46 -2.04
N GLU A 307 3.92 30.31 -1.51
CA GLU A 307 2.71 30.30 -2.32
C GLU A 307 2.42 31.71 -2.84
N VAL A 308 2.32 31.85 -4.16
CA VAL A 308 2.07 33.14 -4.82
C VAL A 308 0.64 33.27 -5.35
N HIS A 309 0.07 32.16 -5.80
CA HIS A 309 -1.29 32.15 -6.33
C HIS A 309 -1.95 30.78 -6.15
N ARG A 310 -3.23 30.79 -5.82
CA ARG A 310 -4.06 29.58 -5.69
C ARG A 310 -5.32 29.78 -6.52
N THR A 311 -5.52 28.92 -7.52
CA THR A 311 -6.73 28.99 -8.34
C THR A 311 -7.96 28.49 -7.58
N SER A 312 -9.10 29.17 -7.77
CA SER A 312 -10.41 28.68 -7.35
C SER A 312 -10.96 27.61 -8.30
N GLU A 313 -11.90 26.81 -7.81
CA GLU A 313 -12.52 25.65 -8.48
C GLU A 313 -13.10 25.89 -9.89
N GLU A 314 -13.54 27.10 -10.20
CA GLU A 314 -14.08 27.44 -11.52
C GLU A 314 -12.99 27.49 -12.60
N THR A 315 -11.72 27.55 -12.18
CA THR A 315 -10.57 27.66 -13.08
C THR A 315 -9.82 26.33 -13.14
N ALA A 316 -10.38 25.31 -13.77
CA ALA A 316 -9.54 24.14 -14.03
C ALA A 316 -10.03 23.23 -15.15
N ARG A 317 -11.28 22.76 -15.11
CA ARG A 317 -11.68 21.63 -15.96
C ARG A 317 -11.96 22.06 -17.39
N ILE A 318 -10.99 21.87 -18.28
CA ILE A 318 -11.19 21.96 -19.73
C ILE A 318 -11.47 20.57 -20.32
N ALA A 319 -12.03 20.52 -21.53
CA ALA A 319 -12.24 19.26 -22.24
C ALA A 319 -10.90 18.53 -22.38
N GLY A 320 -10.84 17.29 -21.90
CA GLY A 320 -9.65 16.45 -21.90
C GLY A 320 -9.96 15.04 -22.39
N PRO A 321 -8.93 14.19 -22.55
CA PRO A 321 -9.10 12.79 -22.92
C PRO A 321 -10.05 12.06 -21.96
N ALA A 322 -10.78 11.06 -22.47
CA ALA A 322 -11.68 10.26 -21.65
C ALA A 322 -10.93 9.61 -20.46
N GLY A 323 -11.44 9.79 -19.24
CA GLY A 323 -10.83 9.27 -18.01
C GLY A 323 -9.73 10.14 -17.40
N VAL A 324 -9.47 11.32 -17.97
CA VAL A 324 -8.48 12.29 -17.49
C VAL A 324 -9.18 13.63 -17.22
N VAL A 325 -8.83 14.27 -16.11
CA VAL A 325 -9.26 15.63 -15.79
C VAL A 325 -8.11 16.57 -16.16
N ARG A 326 -8.31 17.37 -17.20
CA ARG A 326 -7.36 18.42 -17.59
C ARG A 326 -7.63 19.69 -16.80
N LEU A 327 -6.61 20.19 -16.12
CA LEU A 327 -6.61 21.41 -15.33
C LEU A 327 -5.82 22.50 -16.07
N ARG A 328 -6.34 23.73 -16.12
CA ARG A 328 -5.64 24.90 -16.64
C ARG A 328 -5.68 26.05 -15.63
N SER A 329 -4.53 26.65 -15.37
CA SER A 329 -4.43 27.93 -14.65
C SER A 329 -3.49 28.89 -15.38
N THR A 330 -3.71 30.18 -15.20
CA THR A 330 -2.88 31.23 -15.80
C THR A 330 -2.47 32.24 -14.73
N LEU A 331 -1.18 32.54 -14.64
CA LEU A 331 -0.63 33.68 -13.90
C LEU A 331 -0.40 34.83 -14.88
N ARG A 332 -0.98 36.00 -14.62
CA ARG A 332 -0.81 37.19 -15.48
C ARG A 332 -0.97 38.48 -14.70
N GLY A 333 -0.37 39.55 -15.21
CA GLY A 333 -0.57 40.89 -14.67
C GLY A 333 -0.21 40.99 -13.19
N GLU A 334 -1.18 41.38 -12.36
CA GLU A 334 -1.00 41.63 -10.92
C GLU A 334 -0.75 40.36 -10.09
N ASP A 335 -1.06 39.16 -10.62
CA ASP A 335 -0.78 37.88 -9.95
C ASP A 335 0.71 37.48 -10.04
N LEU A 336 1.48 38.12 -10.93
CA LEU A 336 2.90 37.84 -11.08
C LEU A 336 3.72 38.60 -10.00
N PRO A 337 4.63 37.92 -9.28
CA PRO A 337 5.57 38.58 -8.39
C PRO A 337 6.44 39.60 -9.14
N ARG A 338 6.89 40.65 -8.43
CA ARG A 338 7.78 41.67 -9.00
C ARG A 338 9.14 41.12 -9.43
N VAL A 339 9.60 40.06 -8.77
CA VAL A 339 10.84 39.35 -9.08
C VAL A 339 10.44 37.97 -9.59
N LEU A 340 10.73 37.69 -10.87
CA LEU A 340 10.35 36.43 -11.51
C LEU A 340 11.44 35.37 -11.39
N ASP A 341 12.70 35.77 -11.22
CA ASP A 341 13.84 34.85 -11.20
C ASP A 341 13.77 33.82 -10.08
N GLY A 342 14.26 32.62 -10.36
CA GLY A 342 14.37 31.52 -9.42
C GLY A 342 13.48 30.33 -9.75
N ARG A 343 13.29 29.46 -8.74
CA ARG A 343 12.59 28.20 -8.87
C ARG A 343 11.08 28.36 -8.70
N TRP A 344 10.37 27.78 -9.65
CA TRP A 344 8.93 27.74 -9.66
C TRP A 344 8.40 26.31 -9.63
N TRP A 345 7.22 26.19 -9.04
CA TRP A 345 6.51 24.92 -8.89
C TRP A 345 5.02 25.18 -9.07
N VAL A 346 4.37 24.29 -9.81
CA VAL A 346 2.91 24.23 -9.87
C VAL A 346 2.48 22.91 -9.26
N ASP A 347 1.86 23.01 -8.09
CA ASP A 347 1.34 21.89 -7.33
C ASP A 347 -0.12 21.65 -7.72
N VAL A 348 -0.44 20.40 -8.03
CA VAL A 348 -1.81 19.94 -8.19
C VAL A 348 -2.25 19.38 -6.84
N GLU A 349 -3.13 20.09 -6.14
CA GLU A 349 -3.62 19.70 -4.82
C GLU A 349 -5.12 19.38 -4.85
N THR A 350 -5.54 18.44 -4.01
CA THR A 350 -6.96 18.26 -3.68
C THR A 350 -7.46 19.40 -2.79
N ASP A 351 -8.78 19.56 -2.71
CA ASP A 351 -9.42 20.51 -1.79
C ASP A 351 -9.00 20.33 -0.32
N ASP A 352 -8.69 19.10 0.07
CA ASP A 352 -8.29 18.73 1.42
C ASP A 352 -6.76 18.89 1.66
N GLY A 353 -6.01 19.33 0.64
CA GLY A 353 -4.58 19.64 0.73
C GLY A 353 -3.65 18.46 0.45
N GLN A 354 -4.13 17.39 -0.18
CA GLN A 354 -3.27 16.30 -0.61
C GLN A 354 -2.61 16.65 -1.94
N LEU A 355 -1.29 16.53 -2.02
CA LEU A 355 -0.53 16.75 -3.25
C LEU A 355 -0.68 15.54 -4.19
N VAL A 356 -1.24 15.76 -5.37
CA VAL A 356 -1.42 14.76 -6.43
C VAL A 356 -0.19 14.69 -7.34
N GLY A 357 0.43 15.84 -7.62
CA GLY A 357 1.64 15.94 -8.42
C GLY A 357 2.16 17.36 -8.49
N ARG A 358 3.37 17.52 -9.01
CA ARG A 358 4.09 18.79 -9.10
C ARG A 358 4.81 18.88 -10.43
N THR A 359 4.71 20.03 -11.08
CA THR A 359 5.62 20.39 -12.17
C THR A 359 6.57 21.50 -11.72
N LYS A 360 7.79 21.50 -12.23
CA LYS A 360 8.84 22.45 -11.86
C LYS A 360 9.38 23.14 -13.09
N PHE A 361 9.67 24.42 -12.96
CA PHE A 361 10.39 25.18 -13.96
C PHE A 361 11.25 26.24 -13.26
N GLU A 362 12.21 26.79 -13.98
CA GLU A 362 13.10 27.84 -13.50
C GLU A 362 12.96 29.06 -14.39
N VAL A 363 13.03 30.23 -13.77
CA VAL A 363 13.11 31.50 -14.49
C VAL A 363 14.50 32.06 -14.25
N ALA A 364 15.27 32.25 -15.31
CA ALA A 364 16.66 32.68 -15.26
C ALA A 364 17.02 33.50 -16.52
N GLU A 365 17.96 34.43 -16.36
CA GLU A 365 18.54 35.23 -17.46
C GLU A 365 19.40 34.42 -18.43
#